data_AF-A0A2G9N5G0-F1
#
_entry.id   AF-A0A2G9N5G0-F1
#
_cell.length_a   1.000
_cell.length_b   1.000
_cell.length_c   1.000
_cell.angle_alpha   90.00
_cell.angle_beta   90.00
_cell.angle_gamma   90.00
#
_symmetry.space_group_name_H-M   'P 1'
#
loop_
_entity.id
_entity.type
_entity.pdbx_description
1 polymer ?
#
loop_
_entity_poly.entity_id
_entity_poly.type
_entity_poly.pdbx_seq_one_letter_code
_entity_poly.pdbx_strand_id
1 'polypeptide(L)'
;MEFKKVTISLPKILYEEGIQLINKGFFSNFSDLVRSGIRSEFKELQPVVKDFDEKVIYGDKELIAGVKQSITESRAGKGRIVKAKDVDKYFEAI
;
A
#
# COMPACT_ATOMS: atom_id res chain seq x y z
N MET A 1 21.05 -3.75 8.76
CA MET A 1 20.45 -4.37 7.56
C MET A 1 20.31 -5.86 7.86
N GLU A 2 19.10 -6.42 7.77
CA GLU A 2 18.83 -7.82 8.14
C GLU A 2 18.77 -8.69 6.87
N PHE A 3 19.41 -9.86 6.91
CA PHE A 3 19.43 -10.81 5.80
C PHE A 3 18.81 -12.13 6.22
N LYS A 4 17.81 -12.59 5.45
CA LYS A 4 17.18 -13.90 5.64
C LYS A 4 17.61 -14.85 4.53
N LYS A 5 18.17 -15.99 4.90
CA LYS A 5 18.50 -17.06 3.94
C LYS A 5 17.25 -17.88 3.66
N VAL A 6 16.96 -18.10 2.37
CA VAL A 6 15.84 -18.91 1.91
C VAL A 6 16.36 -19.92 0.90
N THR A 7 15.85 -21.14 0.96
CA THR A 7 16.10 -22.19 -0.02
C THR A 7 14.85 -22.38 -0.86
N ILE A 8 15.00 -22.36 -2.19
CA ILE A 8 13.90 -22.59 -3.13
C ILE A 8 14.27 -23.72 -4.08
N SER A 9 13.25 -24.45 -4.54
CA SER A 9 13.39 -25.38 -5.66
C SER A 9 12.86 -24.69 -6.91
N LEU A 10 13.56 -24.84 -8.03
CA LEU A 10 13.15 -24.27 -9.30
C LEU A 10 13.30 -25.27 -10.45
N PRO A 11 12.52 -25.13 -11.53
CA PRO A 11 12.71 -25.88 -12.76
C PRO A 11 14.15 -25.78 -13.27
N LYS A 12 14.71 -26.90 -13.71
CA LYS A 12 16.12 -26.99 -14.14
C LYS A 12 16.47 -25.98 -15.24
N ILE A 13 15.55 -25.78 -16.19
CA ILE A 13 15.73 -24.85 -17.32
C ILE A 13 15.98 -23.42 -16.81
N LEU A 14 15.15 -22.94 -15.87
CA LEU A 14 15.30 -21.59 -15.30
C LEU A 14 16.60 -21.44 -14.51
N TYR A 15 17.07 -22.52 -13.87
CA TYR A 15 18.35 -22.51 -13.18
C TYR A 15 19.49 -22.34 -14.17
N GLU A 16 19.50 -23.14 -15.23
CA GLU A 16 20.52 -23.12 -16.27
C GLU A 16 20.58 -21.76 -16.97
N GLU A 17 19.43 -21.18 -17.32
CA GLU A 17 19.35 -19.82 -17.88
C GLU A 17 19.92 -18.76 -16.92
N GLY A 18 19.58 -18.84 -15.63
CA GLY A 18 20.13 -17.95 -14.61
C GLY A 18 21.65 -18.06 -14.49
N ILE A 19 22.19 -19.27 -14.54
CA ILE A 19 23.64 -19.51 -14.54
C ILE A 19 24.30 -18.92 -15.80
N GLN A 20 23.68 -19.02 -16.98
CA GLN A 20 24.21 -18.39 -18.19
C GLN A 20 24.31 -16.87 -18.05
N LEU A 21 23.32 -16.22 -17.44
CA LEU A 21 23.34 -14.77 -17.22
C LEU A 21 24.47 -14.34 -16.26
N ILE A 22 24.74 -15.15 -15.23
CA ILE A 22 25.86 -14.93 -14.30
C ILE A 22 27.19 -15.11 -15.04
N ASN A 23 27.33 -16.18 -15.84
CA ASN A 23 28.56 -16.44 -16.59
C ASN A 23 28.85 -15.37 -17.64
N LYS A 24 27.81 -14.70 -18.18
CA LYS A 24 27.94 -13.55 -19.08
C LYS A 24 28.27 -12.24 -18.35
N GLY A 25 28.31 -12.24 -17.01
CA GLY A 25 28.67 -11.08 -16.21
C GLY A 25 27.53 -10.08 -15.95
N PHE A 26 26.28 -10.43 -16.29
CA PHE A 26 25.13 -9.54 -16.01
C PHE A 26 24.80 -9.45 -14.51
N PHE A 27 25.14 -10.48 -13.74
CA PHE A 27 24.89 -10.56 -12.30
C PHE A 27 26.09 -11.16 -11.59
N SER A 28 26.36 -10.70 -10.35
CA SER A 28 27.52 -11.19 -9.59
C SER A 28 27.32 -12.61 -9.06
N ASN A 29 26.09 -12.99 -8.76
CA ASN A 29 25.70 -14.31 -8.27
C ASN A 29 24.19 -14.52 -8.40
N PHE A 30 23.71 -15.72 -8.10
CA PHE A 30 22.29 -16.07 -8.22
C PHE A 30 21.39 -15.27 -7.27
N SER A 31 21.88 -14.89 -6.09
CA SER A 31 21.08 -14.07 -5.16
C SER A 31 20.89 -12.66 -5.67
N ASP A 32 21.90 -12.10 -6.36
CA ASP A 32 21.81 -10.79 -7.01
C ASP A 32 20.79 -10.79 -8.14
N LEU A 33 20.83 -11.80 -9.01
CA LEU A 33 19.84 -12.03 -10.06
C LEU A 33 18.40 -12.09 -9.49
N VAL A 34 18.18 -12.90 -8.46
CA VAL A 34 16.86 -13.05 -7.84
C VAL A 34 16.39 -11.75 -7.20
N ARG A 35 17.27 -11.02 -6.49
CA ARG A 35 16.92 -9.72 -5.90
C ARG A 35 16.56 -8.68 -6.95
N SER A 36 17.27 -8.67 -8.09
CA SER A 36 16.99 -7.77 -9.20
C SER A 36 15.60 -8.05 -9.79
N GLY A 37 15.29 -9.33 -10.06
CA GLY A 37 13.98 -9.76 -10.52
C GLY A 37 12.87 -9.35 -9.57
N ILE A 38 13.00 -9.68 -8.27
CA ILE A 38 12.03 -9.28 -7.24
C ILE A 38 11.83 -7.76 -7.24
N ARG A 39 12.92 -6.97 -7.27
CA ARG A 39 12.81 -5.51 -7.27
C ARG A 39 12.09 -4.98 -8.52
N SER A 40 12.29 -5.59 -9.68
CA SER A 40 11.60 -5.22 -10.92
C SER A 40 10.08 -5.43 -10.78
N GLU A 41 9.68 -6.62 -10.37
CA GLU A 41 8.26 -6.97 -10.14
C GLU A 41 7.61 -6.02 -9.12
N PHE A 42 8.29 -5.76 -8.00
CA PHE A 42 7.78 -4.81 -7.00
C PHE A 42 7.64 -3.38 -7.54
N LYS A 43 8.53 -2.95 -8.44
CA LYS A 43 8.44 -1.62 -9.07
C LYS A 43 7.23 -1.54 -10.00
N GLU A 44 6.92 -2.61 -10.71
CA GLU A 44 5.74 -2.70 -11.58
C GLU A 44 4.43 -2.78 -10.77
N LEU A 45 4.48 -3.35 -9.57
CA LEU A 45 3.32 -3.44 -8.66
C LEU A 45 3.08 -2.16 -7.84
N GLN A 46 4.08 -1.30 -7.66
CA GLN A 46 3.93 -0.05 -6.89
C GLN A 46 2.75 0.85 -7.32
N PRO A 47 2.50 1.07 -8.62
CA PRO A 47 1.35 1.85 -9.07
C PRO A 47 0.02 1.21 -8.65
N VAL A 48 -0.09 -0.13 -8.76
CA VAL A 48 -1.32 -0.86 -8.40
C VAL A 48 -1.57 -0.78 -6.90
N VAL A 49 -0.53 -0.95 -6.08
CA VAL A 49 -0.66 -0.84 -4.62
C VAL A 49 -1.02 0.58 -4.19
N LYS A 50 -0.42 1.60 -4.81
CA LYS A 50 -0.77 3.02 -4.56
C LYS A 50 -2.20 3.34 -4.99
N ASP A 51 -2.66 2.83 -6.13
CA ASP A 51 -4.03 3.01 -6.60
C ASP A 51 -5.05 2.33 -5.69
N PHE A 52 -4.70 1.20 -5.09
CA PHE A 52 -5.53 0.53 -4.09
C PHE A 52 -5.59 1.34 -2.79
N ASP A 53 -4.45 1.79 -2.26
CA ASP A 53 -4.40 2.61 -1.05
C ASP A 53 -5.14 3.95 -1.25
N GLU A 54 -4.96 4.63 -2.37
CA GLU A 54 -5.68 5.87 -2.67
C GLU A 54 -7.19 5.64 -2.85
N LYS A 55 -7.62 4.57 -3.52
CA LYS A 55 -9.06 4.28 -3.66
C LYS A 55 -9.73 3.93 -2.33
N VAL A 56 -9.01 3.30 -1.39
CA VAL A 56 -9.53 3.02 -0.05
C VAL A 56 -9.54 4.29 0.81
N ILE A 57 -8.52 5.16 0.70
CA ILE A 57 -8.43 6.41 1.46
C ILE A 57 -9.43 7.48 0.95
N TYR A 58 -9.71 7.52 -0.35
CA TYR A 58 -10.64 8.47 -0.98
C TYR A 58 -12.01 7.86 -1.33
N GLY A 59 -12.28 6.63 -0.88
CA GLY A 59 -13.48 5.87 -1.23
C GLY A 59 -14.79 6.52 -0.79
N ASP A 60 -14.83 7.13 0.40
CA ASP A 60 -16.00 7.88 0.85
C ASP A 60 -15.85 9.37 0.54
N LYS A 61 -16.00 9.72 -0.74
CA LYS A 61 -16.15 11.12 -1.18
C LYS A 61 -17.26 11.84 -0.40
N GLU A 62 -18.30 11.13 0.04
CA GLU A 62 -19.37 11.65 0.87
C GLU A 62 -18.93 11.96 2.30
N LEU A 63 -18.12 11.08 2.96
CA LEU A 63 -17.54 11.39 4.27
C LEU A 63 -16.60 12.59 4.19
N ILE A 64 -15.76 12.65 3.16
CA ILE A 64 -14.81 13.77 2.98
C ILE A 64 -15.57 15.08 2.73
N ALA A 65 -16.63 15.05 1.92
CA ALA A 65 -17.49 16.20 1.70
C ALA A 65 -18.18 16.66 3.00
N GLY A 66 -18.74 15.71 3.76
CA GLY A 66 -19.39 15.98 5.05
C GLY A 66 -18.42 16.57 6.09
N VAL A 67 -17.19 16.04 6.17
CA VAL A 67 -16.16 16.57 7.09
C VAL A 67 -15.70 17.97 6.66
N LYS A 68 -15.46 18.20 5.36
CA LYS A 68 -15.10 19.54 4.87
C LYS A 68 -16.20 20.56 5.13
N GLN A 69 -17.46 20.20 4.89
CA GLN A 69 -18.61 21.05 5.16
C GLN A 69 -18.73 21.37 6.66
N SER A 70 -18.60 20.35 7.52
CA SER A 70 -18.62 20.52 8.98
C SER A 70 -17.51 21.44 9.51
N ILE A 71 -16.29 21.34 8.95
CA ILE A 71 -15.17 22.24 9.29
C ILE A 71 -15.46 23.67 8.86
N THR A 72 -16.02 23.88 7.66
CA THR A 72 -16.39 25.23 7.19
C THR A 72 -17.51 25.87 8.00
N GLU A 73 -18.53 25.09 8.40
CA GLU A 73 -19.64 25.57 9.23
C GLU A 73 -19.19 25.89 10.66
N SER A 74 -18.27 25.10 11.21
CA SER A 74 -17.64 25.35 12.51
C SER A 74 -16.81 26.64 12.50
N ARG A 75 -16.02 26.87 11.44
CA ARG A 75 -15.25 28.12 11.25
C ARG A 75 -16.14 29.35 11.05
N ALA A 76 -17.32 29.17 10.44
CA ALA A 76 -18.33 30.22 10.30
C ALA A 76 -19.14 30.47 11.58
N GLY A 77 -18.84 29.78 12.69
CA GLY A 77 -19.52 29.94 13.98
C GLY A 77 -20.94 29.37 14.02
N LYS A 78 -21.31 28.52 13.05
CA LYS A 78 -22.65 27.94 12.91
C LYS A 78 -22.78 26.52 13.49
N GLY A 79 -21.69 25.93 13.96
CA GLY A 79 -21.65 24.58 14.53
C GLY A 79 -22.28 24.49 15.92
N ARG A 80 -23.08 23.46 16.17
CA ARG A 80 -23.55 23.11 17.52
C ARG A 80 -22.48 22.27 18.22
N ILE A 81 -21.98 22.75 19.36
CA ILE A 81 -21.10 21.95 20.23
C ILE A 81 -21.98 20.98 21.02
N VAL A 82 -21.95 19.70 20.64
CA VAL A 82 -22.62 18.64 21.41
C VAL A 82 -21.69 18.22 22.54
N LYS A 83 -22.14 18.31 23.79
CA LYS A 83 -21.37 17.82 24.94
C LYS A 83 -21.39 16.29 24.92
N ALA A 84 -20.28 15.66 25.31
CA ALA A 84 -20.09 14.22 25.23
C ALA A 84 -21.22 13.38 25.86
N LYS A 85 -21.96 13.91 26.84
CA LYS A 85 -23.10 13.24 27.50
C LYS A 85 -24.35 13.11 26.63
N ASP A 86 -24.45 13.83 25.52
CA ASP A 86 -25.63 13.85 24.66
C ASP A 86 -25.44 13.02 23.38
N VAL A 87 -24.23 12.48 23.14
CA VAL A 87 -23.89 11.74 21.91
C VAL A 87 -24.67 10.42 21.82
N ASP A 88 -24.83 9.72 22.95
CA ASP A 88 -25.51 8.41 23.00
C ASP A 88 -26.99 8.50 22.58
N LYS A 89 -27.66 9.64 22.85
CA LYS A 89 -29.08 9.83 22.50
C LYS A 89 -29.33 10.00 21.00
N TYR A 90 -28.32 10.40 20.22
CA TYR A 90 -28.49 10.60 18.78
C TYR A 90 -28.27 9.31 17.98
N PHE A 91 -27.56 8.33 18.54
CA PHE A 91 -27.33 7.05 17.87
C PHE A 91 -28.45 6.03 18.07
N GLU A 92 -29.31 6.18 19.08
CA GLU A 92 -30.50 5.32 19.29
C GLU A 92 -31.71 5.71 18.41
N ALA A 93 -31.65 6.83 17.68
CA ALA A 93 -32.77 7.34 16.88
C ALA A 93 -32.61 7.16 15.36
N ILE A 94 -31.61 6.38 14.91
CA ILE A 94 -31.42 5.94 13.52
C ILE A 94 -31.72 4.44 13.44
#